data_AF-A0A7J8VDC7-F1
#
_entry.id   AF-A0A7J8VDC7-F1
#
_cell.length_a   1.000
_cell.length_b   1.000
_cell.length_c   1.000
_cell.angle_alpha   90.00
_cell.angle_beta   90.00
_cell.angle_gamma   90.00
#
_symmetry.space_group_name_H-M   'P 1'
#
loop_
_entity.id
_entity.type
_entity.pdbx_description
1 polymer ?
#
loop_
_entity_poly.entity_id
_entity_poly.type
_entity_poly.pdbx_seq_one_letter_code
_entity_poly.pdbx_strand_id
1 'polypeptide(L)'
;MNNLFSGSFSRFRSEEASPDHHVIEMTQSSSTSGGVNLDKFFEDVESIKDELKELERLNDDLSASHERSKTLHNAKAVKELRAKMDADVAMALKKAKLIKVRLEALDRSNASNRSLPGCGPGSSSDRTRTSVVNGLRKKLKDSMESFNGLREKISSEYRETVQRRYFTVIGENPDEKTLDLLISTGQLHLLFFYFKLVFVF
;
A
#
# COMPACT_ATOMS: atom_id res chain seq x y z
N MET A 1 -56.18 -8.53 18.98
CA MET A 1 -56.08 -9.93 18.56
C MET A 1 -54.65 -10.15 18.07
N ASN A 2 -53.79 -11.05 18.52
CA ASN A 2 -53.70 -11.99 19.63
C ASN A 2 -52.21 -12.34 19.78
N ASN A 3 -51.84 -12.73 20.99
CA ASN A 3 -50.48 -13.08 21.43
C ASN A 3 -49.81 -14.17 20.60
N LEU A 4 -48.49 -14.06 20.41
CA LEU A 4 -47.60 -15.17 20.06
C LEU A 4 -46.40 -15.21 21.03
N PHE A 5 -46.72 -15.34 22.33
CA PHE A 5 -45.80 -15.84 23.36
C PHE A 5 -46.55 -16.93 24.13
N SER A 6 -46.27 -18.20 23.81
CA SER A 6 -46.35 -19.33 24.76
C SER A 6 -46.04 -20.63 24.03
N GLY A 7 -44.85 -21.16 24.29
CA GLY A 7 -44.47 -22.53 24.00
C GLY A 7 -43.88 -23.11 25.27
N SER A 8 -44.77 -23.58 26.14
CA SER A 8 -44.50 -24.23 27.41
C SER A 8 -43.48 -25.37 27.31
N PHE A 9 -42.50 -25.38 28.21
CA PHE A 9 -41.89 -26.63 28.66
C PHE A 9 -41.99 -26.70 30.18
N SER A 10 -43.09 -27.31 30.64
CA SER A 10 -43.24 -27.78 32.00
C SER A 10 -42.50 -29.10 32.18
N ARG A 11 -41.54 -29.08 33.12
CA ARG A 11 -41.20 -30.14 34.08
C ARG A 11 -41.46 -31.59 33.66
N PHE A 12 -40.38 -32.34 33.49
CA PHE A 12 -40.27 -33.66 34.09
C PHE A 12 -39.19 -33.60 35.18
N ARG A 13 -39.52 -34.11 36.37
CA ARG A 13 -38.73 -34.07 37.61
C ARG A 13 -38.41 -35.51 38.01
N SER A 14 -37.19 -35.71 38.54
CA SER A 14 -36.64 -36.89 39.24
C SER A 14 -36.23 -38.06 38.32
N GLU A 15 -35.11 -38.76 38.48
CA GLU A 15 -34.27 -39.05 39.65
C GLU A 15 -32.87 -39.56 39.23
N GLU A 16 -31.89 -39.33 40.12
CA GLU A 16 -30.61 -40.05 40.35
C GLU A 16 -29.43 -40.10 39.35
N ALA A 17 -28.25 -40.01 39.98
CA ALA A 17 -26.88 -40.35 39.55
C ALA A 17 -26.02 -39.26 38.86
N SER A 18 -25.32 -38.46 39.68
CA SER A 18 -23.97 -37.96 39.34
C SER A 18 -23.00 -39.14 39.42
N PRO A 19 -22.10 -39.32 38.44
CA PRO A 19 -20.86 -38.54 38.42
C PRO A 19 -20.44 -38.11 37.01
N ASP A 20 -19.90 -36.90 36.88
CA ASP A 20 -18.55 -36.63 36.37
C ASP A 20 -18.47 -35.12 36.11
N HIS A 21 -17.90 -34.40 37.08
CA HIS A 21 -17.63 -32.98 36.93
C HIS A 21 -16.45 -32.87 35.98
N HIS A 22 -16.73 -32.81 34.67
CA HIS A 22 -15.77 -32.40 33.67
C HIS A 22 -15.45 -30.92 33.94
N VAL A 23 -14.52 -30.68 34.85
CA VAL A 23 -13.81 -29.42 34.99
C VAL A 23 -13.15 -29.22 33.63
N ILE A 24 -13.75 -28.38 32.79
CA ILE A 24 -13.05 -27.79 31.66
C ILE A 24 -11.99 -26.92 32.29
N GLU A 25 -10.84 -27.53 32.53
CA GLU A 25 -9.60 -26.86 32.89
C GLU A 25 -9.28 -25.92 31.73
N MET A 26 -9.74 -24.68 31.82
CA MET A 26 -9.14 -23.59 31.07
C MET A 26 -7.70 -23.55 31.53
N THR A 27 -6.83 -24.22 30.77
CA THR A 27 -5.40 -24.20 30.95
C THR A 27 -4.96 -22.76 30.73
N GLN A 28 -4.99 -21.99 31.80
CA GLN A 28 -4.43 -20.67 31.92
C GLN A 28 -2.92 -20.86 31.97
N SER A 29 -2.33 -21.17 30.80
CA SER A 29 -0.90 -21.40 30.64
C SER A 29 -0.27 -20.16 30.01
N SER A 30 0.22 -19.28 30.88
CA SER A 30 1.31 -18.33 30.62
C SER A 30 1.14 -17.34 29.45
N SER A 31 0.27 -16.35 29.65
CA SER A 31 0.00 -15.21 28.77
C SER A 31 1.06 -14.08 28.81
N THR A 32 2.31 -14.36 29.15
CA THR A 32 3.34 -13.31 29.24
C THR A 32 4.19 -13.17 27.98
N SER A 33 4.43 -14.26 27.22
CA SER A 33 5.21 -14.18 25.97
C SER A 33 4.35 -13.97 24.71
N GLY A 34 3.10 -14.45 24.72
CA GLY A 34 2.16 -14.29 23.60
C GLY A 34 1.63 -12.87 23.43
N GLY A 35 1.43 -12.12 24.51
CA GLY A 35 0.99 -10.71 24.47
C GLY A 35 2.07 -9.79 23.88
N VAL A 36 3.30 -9.91 24.38
CA VAL A 36 4.45 -9.11 23.91
C VAL A 36 4.77 -9.34 22.42
N ASN A 37 4.51 -10.54 21.89
CA ASN A 37 4.69 -10.81 20.46
C ASN A 37 3.62 -10.15 19.57
N LEU A 38 2.40 -10.00 20.08
CA LEU A 38 1.32 -9.33 19.37
C LEU A 38 1.48 -7.80 19.41
N ASP A 39 1.93 -7.25 20.53
CA ASP A 39 2.15 -5.79 20.66
C ASP A 39 3.17 -5.30 19.62
N LYS A 40 4.34 -5.95 19.56
CA LYS A 40 5.36 -5.63 18.56
C LYS A 40 4.86 -5.80 17.12
N PHE A 41 4.04 -6.83 16.85
CA PHE A 41 3.44 -7.03 15.54
C PHE A 41 2.53 -5.85 15.15
N PHE A 42 1.71 -5.37 16.08
CA PHE A 42 0.83 -4.24 15.82
C PHE A 42 1.58 -2.92 15.70
N GLU A 43 2.68 -2.72 16.44
CA GLU A 43 3.59 -1.59 16.25
C GLU A 43 4.19 -1.58 14.82
N ASP A 44 4.72 -2.72 14.37
CA ASP A 44 5.25 -2.87 13.01
C ASP A 44 4.18 -2.61 11.94
N VAL A 45 2.95 -3.10 12.17
CA VAL A 45 1.79 -2.87 11.29
C VAL A 45 1.43 -1.40 11.22
N GLU A 46 1.37 -0.69 12.35
CA GLU A 46 1.01 0.72 12.36
C GLU A 46 2.09 1.57 11.69
N SER A 47 3.37 1.24 11.94
CA SER A 47 4.49 1.87 11.23
C SER A 47 4.38 1.70 9.71
N ILE A 48 3.99 0.53 9.21
CA ILE A 48 3.75 0.31 7.78
C ILE A 48 2.56 1.14 7.27
N LYS A 49 1.47 1.23 8.04
CA LYS A 49 0.32 2.06 7.65
C LYS A 49 0.69 3.53 7.53
N ASP A 50 1.55 4.05 8.41
CA ASP A 50 2.00 5.43 8.33
C ASP A 50 2.85 5.68 7.08
N GLU A 51 3.74 4.75 6.71
CA GLU A 51 4.45 4.85 5.43
C GLU A 51 3.51 4.79 4.22
N LEU A 52 2.44 3.98 4.29
CA LEU A 52 1.42 3.92 3.24
C LEU A 52 0.63 5.25 3.13
N LYS A 53 0.30 5.89 4.25
CA LYS A 53 -0.35 7.21 4.26
C LYS A 53 0.57 8.26 3.61
N GLU A 54 1.87 8.22 3.90
CA GLU A 54 2.84 9.11 3.26
C GLU A 54 2.98 8.84 1.75
N LEU A 55 2.90 7.58 1.33
CA LEU A 55 2.89 7.24 -0.09
C LEU A 55 1.66 7.80 -0.81
N GLU A 56 0.48 7.69 -0.19
CA GLU A 56 -0.78 8.29 -0.69
C GLU A 56 -0.65 9.82 -0.78
N ARG A 57 -0.11 10.46 0.27
CA ARG A 57 0.12 11.91 0.31
C ARG A 57 1.04 12.39 -0.82
N LEU A 58 2.12 11.64 -1.11
CA LEU A 58 3.04 11.95 -2.22
C LEU A 58 2.37 11.83 -3.59
N ASN A 59 1.45 10.87 -3.76
CA ASN A 59 0.68 10.72 -4.98
C ASN A 59 -0.28 11.92 -5.19
N ASP A 60 -0.96 12.34 -4.13
CA ASP A 60 -1.85 13.51 -4.16
C ASP A 60 -1.07 14.80 -4.46
N ASP A 61 0.11 14.97 -3.83
CA ASP A 61 0.99 16.11 -4.07
C ASP A 61 1.51 16.15 -5.51
N LEU A 62 1.85 14.99 -6.08
CA LEU A 62 2.28 14.86 -7.47
C LEU A 62 1.14 15.24 -8.42
N SER A 63 -0.07 14.76 -8.15
CA SER A 63 -1.28 15.08 -8.92
C SER A 63 -1.59 16.58 -8.88
N ALA A 64 -1.60 17.17 -7.68
CA ALA A 64 -1.81 18.61 -7.51
C ALA A 64 -0.72 19.44 -8.19
N SER A 65 0.53 19.00 -8.14
CA SER A 65 1.65 19.68 -8.80
C SER A 65 1.52 19.60 -10.32
N HIS A 66 1.08 18.45 -10.85
CA HIS A 66 0.79 18.29 -12.27
C HIS A 66 -0.33 19.22 -12.75
N GLU A 67 -1.46 19.28 -12.04
CA GLU A 67 -2.55 20.18 -12.41
C GLU A 67 -2.13 21.65 -12.36
N ARG A 68 -1.33 22.06 -11.36
CA ARG A 68 -0.74 23.41 -11.34
C ARG A 68 0.20 23.67 -12.51
N SER A 69 0.91 22.66 -13.00
CA SER A 69 1.86 22.82 -14.11
C SER A 69 1.18 23.25 -15.42
N LYS A 70 -0.11 22.91 -15.58
CA LYS A 70 -0.91 23.24 -16.78
C LYS A 70 -1.21 24.72 -16.92
N THR A 71 -1.31 25.46 -15.82
CA THR A 71 -1.67 26.88 -15.79
C THR A 71 -0.49 27.80 -15.49
N LEU A 72 0.70 27.23 -15.27
CA LEU A 72 1.88 28.00 -14.89
C LEU A 72 2.63 28.51 -16.12
N HIS A 73 2.80 29.83 -16.21
CA HIS A 73 3.43 30.50 -17.35
C HIS A 73 4.83 31.07 -17.05
N ASN A 74 5.24 31.12 -15.78
CA ASN A 74 6.57 31.59 -15.38
C ASN A 74 7.61 30.46 -15.51
N ALA A 75 8.59 30.64 -16.39
CA ALA A 75 9.64 29.65 -16.65
C ALA A 75 10.41 29.20 -15.40
N LYS A 76 10.73 30.12 -14.47
CA LYS A 76 11.42 29.78 -13.22
C LYS A 76 10.54 28.88 -12.34
N ALA A 77 9.28 29.27 -12.15
CA ALA A 77 8.32 28.52 -11.35
C ALA A 77 8.02 27.14 -11.96
N VAL A 78 7.96 27.03 -13.29
CA VAL A 78 7.80 25.75 -13.99
C VAL A 78 8.98 24.82 -13.72
N LYS A 79 10.21 25.33 -13.75
CA LYS A 79 11.40 24.54 -13.43
C LYS A 79 11.40 24.04 -11.99
N GLU A 80 11.06 24.90 -11.04
CA GLU A 80 10.96 24.55 -9.60
C GLU A 80 9.87 23.49 -9.36
N LEU A 81 8.71 23.65 -10.01
CA LEU A 81 7.61 22.69 -9.91
C LEU A 81 7.99 21.31 -10.46
N ARG A 82 8.72 21.25 -11.57
CA ARG A 82 9.25 19.99 -12.11
C ARG A 82 10.23 19.32 -11.15
N ALA A 83 11.17 20.08 -10.60
CA ALA A 83 12.11 19.56 -9.61
C ALA A 83 11.38 19.00 -8.36
N LYS A 84 10.30 19.67 -7.92
CA LYS A 84 9.44 19.16 -6.85
C LYS A 84 8.77 17.84 -7.25
N MET A 85 8.17 17.76 -8.44
CA MET A 85 7.53 16.54 -8.93
C MET A 85 8.52 15.37 -9.00
N ASP A 86 9.74 15.61 -9.49
CA ASP A 86 10.80 14.58 -9.50
C ASP A 86 11.17 14.12 -8.09
N ALA A 87 11.25 15.05 -7.14
CA ALA A 87 11.52 14.73 -5.73
C ALA A 87 10.38 13.90 -5.11
N ASP A 88 9.12 14.28 -5.38
CA ASP A 88 7.93 13.55 -4.92
C ASP A 88 7.94 12.11 -5.46
N VAL A 89 8.29 11.93 -6.74
CA VAL A 89 8.45 10.60 -7.36
C VAL A 89 9.57 9.79 -6.70
N ALA A 90 10.73 10.39 -6.50
CA ALA A 90 11.87 9.72 -5.87
C ALA A 90 11.55 9.31 -4.41
N MET A 91 10.84 10.14 -3.66
CA MET A 91 10.38 9.83 -2.32
C MET A 91 9.36 8.70 -2.31
N ALA A 92 8.38 8.71 -3.21
CA ALA A 92 7.37 7.65 -3.32
C ALA A 92 8.02 6.29 -3.56
N LEU A 93 9.00 6.22 -4.47
CA LEU A 93 9.75 4.98 -4.74
C LEU A 93 10.55 4.50 -3.53
N LYS A 94 11.16 5.42 -2.76
CA LYS A 94 11.87 5.06 -1.52
C LYS A 94 10.93 4.50 -0.47
N LYS A 95 9.76 5.14 -0.27
CA LYS A 95 8.71 4.70 0.66
C LYS A 95 8.16 3.33 0.28
N ALA A 96 7.84 3.11 -1.00
CA ALA A 96 7.37 1.82 -1.50
C ALA A 96 8.37 0.68 -1.25
N LYS A 97 9.67 0.94 -1.47
CA LYS A 97 10.74 -0.03 -1.15
C LYS A 97 10.82 -0.33 0.34
N LEU A 98 10.75 0.69 1.19
CA LEU A 98 10.74 0.53 2.64
C LEU A 98 9.55 -0.33 3.11
N ILE A 99 8.34 -0.03 2.62
CA ILE A 99 7.13 -0.80 2.95
C ILE A 99 7.29 -2.25 2.54
N LYS A 100 7.81 -2.52 1.33
CA LYS A 100 8.06 -3.88 0.85
C LYS A 100 8.98 -4.66 1.81
N VAL A 101 10.10 -4.06 2.21
CA VAL A 101 11.06 -4.70 3.15
C VAL A 101 10.41 -4.95 4.51
N ARG A 102 9.60 -4.01 5.03
CA ARG A 102 8.87 -4.19 6.29
C ARG A 102 7.81 -5.29 6.20
N LEU A 103 7.11 -5.42 5.08
CA LEU A 103 6.16 -6.52 4.84
C LEU A 103 6.87 -7.88 4.84
N GLU A 104 8.03 -7.99 4.19
CA GLU A 104 8.84 -9.22 4.21
C GLU A 104 9.32 -9.55 5.64
N ALA A 105 9.60 -8.54 6.46
CA ALA A 105 9.92 -8.74 7.87
C ALA A 105 8.71 -9.25 8.67
N LEU A 106 7.50 -8.73 8.41
CA LEU A 106 6.27 -9.25 8.99
C LEU A 106 5.99 -10.70 8.55
N ASP A 107 6.25 -11.05 7.29
CA ASP A 107 6.10 -12.43 6.81
C ASP A 107 7.03 -13.39 7.58
N ARG A 108 8.30 -13.00 7.79
CA ARG A 108 9.25 -13.78 8.61
C ARG A 108 8.78 -13.89 10.06
N SER A 109 8.31 -12.79 10.64
CA SER A 109 7.75 -12.74 12.00
C SER A 109 6.55 -13.68 12.13
N ASN A 110 5.66 -13.71 11.13
CA ASN A 110 4.51 -14.63 11.10
C ASN A 110 4.95 -16.09 10.97
N ALA A 111 5.96 -16.38 10.15
CA ALA A 111 6.51 -17.73 10.02
C ALA A 111 7.10 -18.22 11.35
N SER A 112 7.87 -17.37 12.05
CA SER A 112 8.41 -17.69 13.39
C SER A 112 7.31 -17.83 14.45
N ASN A 113 6.22 -17.05 14.36
CA ASN A 113 5.10 -17.16 15.30
C ASN A 113 4.41 -18.53 15.24
N ARG A 114 4.44 -19.21 14.07
CA ARG A 114 3.81 -20.52 13.89
C ARG A 114 4.47 -21.66 14.65
N SER A 115 5.73 -21.50 15.06
CA SER A 115 6.41 -22.51 15.90
C SER A 115 6.07 -22.36 17.39
N LEU A 116 5.33 -21.32 17.79
CA LEU A 116 4.90 -21.14 19.17
C LEU A 116 3.68 -22.01 19.51
N PRO A 117 3.58 -22.52 20.76
CA PRO A 117 2.41 -23.25 21.22
C PRO A 117 1.10 -22.47 20.99
N GLY A 118 0.08 -23.11 20.42
CA GLY A 118 -1.22 -22.49 20.15
C GLY A 118 -1.24 -21.48 18.99
N CYS A 119 -0.11 -21.22 18.34
CA CYS A 119 0.01 -20.25 17.23
C CYS A 119 0.25 -20.90 15.87
N GLY A 120 0.08 -22.22 15.77
CA GLY A 120 0.29 -22.98 14.53
C GLY A 120 -0.62 -22.54 13.36
N PRO A 121 -0.36 -23.09 12.16
CA PRO A 121 -1.14 -22.78 10.96
C PRO A 121 -2.64 -22.92 11.19
N GLY A 122 -3.41 -21.89 10.81
CA GLY A 122 -4.86 -21.89 10.93
C GLY A 122 -5.41 -21.54 12.31
N SER A 123 -4.55 -21.30 13.31
CA SER A 123 -4.95 -20.72 14.61
C SER A 123 -5.55 -19.32 14.45
N SER A 124 -6.29 -18.85 15.47
CA SER A 124 -6.86 -17.49 15.46
C SER A 124 -5.78 -16.40 15.31
N SER A 125 -4.64 -16.58 15.99
CA SER A 125 -3.48 -15.68 15.89
C SER A 125 -2.88 -15.70 14.48
N ASP A 126 -2.64 -16.88 13.91
CA ASP A 126 -2.10 -17.03 12.55
C ASP A 126 -3.03 -16.43 11.48
N ARG A 127 -4.35 -16.66 11.58
CA ARG A 127 -5.34 -16.08 10.67
C ARG A 127 -5.36 -14.56 10.73
N THR A 128 -5.38 -14.00 11.94
CA THR A 128 -5.37 -12.54 12.15
C THR A 128 -4.13 -11.91 11.55
N ARG A 129 -2.95 -12.42 11.91
CA ARG A 129 -1.67 -11.88 11.43
C ARG A 129 -1.53 -12.01 9.91
N THR A 130 -1.94 -13.14 9.34
CA THR A 130 -1.93 -13.37 7.89
C THR A 130 -2.88 -12.42 7.16
N SER A 131 -4.09 -12.23 7.68
CA SER A 131 -5.09 -11.32 7.09
C SER A 131 -4.59 -9.87 7.07
N VAL A 132 -4.04 -9.40 8.19
CA VAL A 132 -3.49 -8.03 8.30
C VAL A 132 -2.35 -7.80 7.30
N VAL A 133 -1.37 -8.70 7.23
CA VAL A 133 -0.24 -8.58 6.29
C VAL A 133 -0.72 -8.60 4.84
N ASN A 134 -1.68 -9.47 4.50
CA ASN A 134 -2.28 -9.51 3.17
C ASN A 134 -3.02 -8.21 2.83
N GLY A 135 -3.72 -7.61 3.80
CA GLY A 135 -4.37 -6.32 3.64
C GLY A 135 -3.37 -5.19 3.35
N LEU A 136 -2.27 -5.13 4.10
CA LEU A 136 -1.20 -4.14 3.86
C LEU A 136 -0.52 -4.34 2.50
N ARG A 137 -0.28 -5.60 2.09
CA ARG A 137 0.30 -5.92 0.77
C ARG A 137 -0.63 -5.49 -0.36
N LYS A 138 -1.94 -5.73 -0.22
CA LYS A 138 -2.94 -5.25 -1.16
C LYS A 138 -2.93 -3.73 -1.23
N LYS A 139 -2.93 -3.04 -0.08
CA LYS A 139 -2.89 -1.57 -0.02
C LYS A 139 -1.66 -1.00 -0.72
N LEU A 140 -0.46 -1.56 -0.50
CA LEU A 140 0.75 -1.16 -1.24
C LEU A 140 0.58 -1.32 -2.76
N LYS A 141 0.01 -2.45 -3.20
CA LYS A 141 -0.21 -2.70 -4.63
C LYS A 141 -1.14 -1.64 -5.22
N ASP A 142 -2.28 -1.40 -4.58
CA ASP A 142 -3.29 -0.45 -5.04
C ASP A 142 -2.71 0.98 -5.10
N SER A 143 -1.94 1.40 -4.09
CA SER A 143 -1.25 2.70 -4.09
C SER A 143 -0.23 2.83 -5.23
N MET A 144 0.53 1.78 -5.52
CA MET A 144 1.51 1.78 -6.62
C MET A 144 0.85 1.76 -8.00
N GLU A 145 -0.29 1.10 -8.15
CA GLU A 145 -1.08 1.12 -9.38
C GLU A 145 -1.63 2.52 -9.65
N SER A 146 -2.18 3.19 -8.63
CA SER A 146 -2.59 4.60 -8.72
C SER A 146 -1.44 5.52 -9.12
N PHE A 147 -0.28 5.34 -8.49
CA PHE A 147 0.92 6.13 -8.79
C PHE A 147 1.41 5.94 -10.22
N ASN A 148 1.43 4.70 -10.72
CA ASN A 148 1.79 4.41 -12.10
C ASN A 148 0.79 5.00 -13.09
N GLY A 149 -0.51 4.88 -12.83
CA GLY A 149 -1.54 5.50 -13.66
C GLY A 149 -1.42 7.03 -13.73
N LEU A 150 -1.09 7.68 -12.61
CA LEU A 150 -0.81 9.11 -12.60
C LEU A 150 0.43 9.45 -13.43
N ARG A 151 1.52 8.70 -13.28
CA ARG A 151 2.74 8.90 -14.07
C ARG A 151 2.51 8.75 -15.57
N GLU A 152 1.73 7.75 -15.99
CA GLU A 152 1.34 7.54 -17.38
C GLU A 152 0.53 8.73 -17.91
N LYS A 153 -0.46 9.19 -17.15
CA LYS A 153 -1.26 10.38 -17.48
C LYS A 153 -0.40 11.63 -17.63
N ILE A 154 0.54 11.87 -16.71
CA ILE A 154 1.47 13.01 -16.80
C ILE A 154 2.29 12.93 -18.09
N SER A 155 2.80 11.74 -18.40
CA SER A 155 3.63 11.52 -19.59
C SER A 155 2.85 11.71 -20.89
N SER A 156 1.63 11.19 -20.97
CA SER A 156 0.79 11.32 -22.17
C SER A 156 0.38 12.77 -22.41
N GLU A 157 -0.10 13.47 -21.37
CA GLU A 157 -0.49 14.89 -21.49
C GLU A 157 0.70 15.80 -21.85
N TYR A 158 1.90 15.50 -21.32
CA TYR A 158 3.11 16.21 -21.70
C TYR A 158 3.49 15.97 -23.17
N ARG A 159 3.45 14.71 -23.63
CA ARG A 159 3.69 14.33 -25.03
C ARG A 159 2.76 15.10 -25.97
N GLU A 160 1.46 15.11 -25.68
CA GLU A 160 0.47 15.86 -26.46
C GLU A 160 0.77 17.36 -26.47
N THR A 161 1.20 17.92 -25.34
CA THR A 161 1.54 19.35 -25.24
C THR A 161 2.73 19.70 -26.13
N VAL A 162 3.77 18.87 -26.14
CA VAL A 162 4.94 19.05 -27.02
C VAL A 162 4.53 18.94 -28.48
N GLN A 163 3.73 17.93 -28.84
CA GLN A 163 3.24 17.74 -30.20
C GLN A 163 2.42 18.94 -30.70
N ARG A 164 1.45 19.43 -29.90
CA ARG A 164 0.64 20.61 -30.27
C ARG A 164 1.51 21.84 -30.49
N ARG A 165 2.47 22.10 -29.59
CA ARG A 165 3.39 23.25 -29.72
C ARG A 165 4.26 23.14 -30.97
N TYR A 166 4.74 21.94 -31.28
CA TYR A 166 5.49 21.70 -32.50
C TYR A 166 4.65 22.02 -33.74
N PHE A 167 3.42 21.51 -33.81
CA PHE A 167 2.51 21.79 -34.92
C PHE A 167 2.21 23.30 -35.06
N THR A 168 1.99 24.02 -33.97
CA THR A 168 1.74 25.48 -34.03
C THR A 168 2.96 26.25 -34.56
N VAL A 169 4.18 25.80 -34.28
CA VAL A 169 5.41 26.49 -34.70
C VAL A 169 5.85 26.08 -36.11
N ILE A 170 5.72 24.80 -36.46
CA ILE A 170 6.26 24.21 -37.69
C ILE A 170 5.17 24.05 -38.77
N GLY A 171 3.89 23.97 -38.38
CA GLY A 171 2.75 23.78 -39.29
C GLY A 171 2.48 22.32 -39.68
N GLU A 172 3.30 21.38 -39.20
CA GLU A 172 3.22 19.95 -39.52
C GLU A 172 3.35 19.09 -38.25
N ASN A 173 2.84 17.86 -38.28
CA ASN A 173 2.98 16.94 -37.15
C ASN A 173 4.41 16.38 -37.08
N PRO A 174 5.04 16.31 -35.90
CA PRO A 174 6.34 15.67 -35.76
C PRO A 174 6.20 14.15 -35.97
N ASP A 175 7.19 13.52 -36.60
CA ASP A 175 7.31 12.07 -36.56
C ASP A 175 7.67 11.59 -35.13
N GLU A 176 7.49 10.30 -34.87
CA GLU A 176 7.69 9.69 -33.55
C GLU A 176 9.09 9.95 -32.98
N LYS A 177 10.14 9.90 -33.81
CA LYS A 177 11.53 10.12 -33.36
C LYS A 177 11.76 11.58 -33.02
N THR A 178 11.19 12.50 -33.81
CA THR A 178 11.26 13.94 -33.53
C THR A 178 10.52 14.29 -32.24
N LEU A 179 9.33 13.72 -32.01
CA LEU A 179 8.57 13.93 -30.78
C LEU A 179 9.32 13.38 -29.56
N ASP A 180 9.89 12.18 -29.66
CA ASP A 180 10.72 11.59 -28.60
C ASP A 180 11.98 12.41 -28.34
N LEU A 181 12.60 12.96 -29.39
CA LEU A 181 13.74 13.87 -29.25
C LEU A 181 13.34 15.15 -28.52
N LEU A 182 12.20 15.75 -28.83
CA LEU A 182 11.73 16.98 -28.18
C LEU A 182 11.34 16.74 -26.72
N ILE A 183 10.73 15.59 -26.42
CA ILE A 183 10.42 15.16 -25.06
C ILE A 183 11.72 14.91 -24.27
N SER A 184 12.74 14.31 -24.90
CA SER A 184 14.02 14.02 -24.24
C SER A 184 14.95 15.23 -24.11
N THR A 185 14.89 16.20 -25.01
CA THR A 185 15.75 17.41 -25.01
C THR A 185 15.18 18.57 -24.19
N GLY A 186 13.89 18.54 -23.83
CA GLY A 186 13.22 19.57 -23.03
C GLY A 186 13.55 19.61 -21.53
N GLN A 187 14.77 20.00 -21.14
CA GLN A 187 15.17 20.43 -19.77
C GLN A 187 15.00 19.44 -18.59
N LEU A 188 15.18 18.13 -18.77
CA LEU A 188 15.28 17.17 -17.66
C LEU A 188 16.48 16.23 -17.82
N HIS A 189 17.67 16.79 -17.57
CA HIS A 189 18.96 16.09 -17.60
C HIS A 189 19.16 15.05 -16.46
N LEU A 190 18.12 14.73 -15.67
CA LEU A 190 18.22 13.86 -14.48
C LEU A 190 17.46 12.54 -14.57
N LEU A 191 16.57 12.37 -15.56
CA LEU A 191 15.91 11.07 -15.76
C LEU A 191 16.76 10.10 -16.63
N PHE A 192 17.79 10.61 -17.31
CA PHE A 192 18.64 9.82 -18.21
C PHE A 192 19.80 9.05 -17.55
N PHE A 193 20.06 9.25 -16.25
CA PHE A 193 21.12 8.49 -15.57
C PHE A 193 20.67 7.13 -15.01
N TYR A 194 19.37 6.83 -15.00
CA TYR A 194 18.87 5.56 -14.46
C TYR A 194 18.61 4.45 -15.49
N PHE A 195 18.74 4.73 -16.79
CA PHE A 195 18.44 3.74 -17.85
C PHE A 195 19.67 3.24 -18.63
N LYS A 196 20.89 3.48 -18.13
CA LYS A 196 22.12 2.88 -18.68
C LYS A 196 22.92 2.02 -17.69
N LEU A 197 22.31 1.61 -16.57
CA LEU A 197 22.98 0.73 -15.59
C LEU A 197 22.09 -0.38 -14.99
N VAL A 198 21.14 -0.92 -15.75
CA VAL A 198 20.49 -2.21 -15.42
C VAL A 198 20.35 -3.07 -16.69
N PHE A 199 21.44 -3.13 -17.45
CA PHE A 199 21.72 -4.25 -18.36
C PHE A 199 23.18 -4.67 -18.18
N VAL A 200 23.55 -4.94 -16.92
CA VAL A 200 24.60 -5.90 -16.52
C VAL A 200 24.20 -6.37 -15.11
N PHE A 201 23.84 -7.66 -15.03
CA PHE A 201 23.17 -8.42 -13.96
C PHE A 201 21.65 -8.28 -13.88
#